data_AF-A0A5C7VNK6-F1
#
_entry.id   AF-A0A5C7VNK6-F1
#
_cell.length_a   1.000
_cell.length_b   1.000
_cell.length_c   1.000
_cell.angle_alpha   90.00
_cell.angle_beta   90.00
_cell.angle_gamma   90.00
#
_symmetry.space_group_name_H-M   'P 1'
#
loop_
_entity.id
_entity.type
_entity.pdbx_description
1 polymer ?
#
loop_
_entity_poly.entity_id
_entity_poly.type
_entity_poly.pdbx_seq_one_letter_code
_entity_poly.pdbx_strand_id
1 'polypeptide(L)'
;MIQFSEYFQLAELALAAYAENLVSGDPSELELRKAEFSINQACNFTDTYYVMIQYTDVTGLSGTVFADKVSGETFLAIRGTEASDLMDLLTDLIDITWLGSTTL
;
A
#
# COMPACT_ATOMS: atom_id res chain seq x y z
N MET A 1 7.74 -25.18 1.70
CA MET A 1 7.87 -24.22 2.82
C MET A 1 8.48 -22.91 2.31
N ILE A 2 7.92 -22.35 1.23
CA ILE A 2 8.44 -21.15 0.52
C ILE A 2 7.30 -20.13 0.41
N GLN A 3 6.11 -20.63 0.08
CA GLN A 3 4.87 -19.85 -0.06
C GLN A 3 4.48 -19.01 1.16
N PHE A 4 4.70 -19.47 2.41
CA PHE A 4 4.38 -18.67 3.60
C PHE A 4 5.27 -17.43 3.72
N SER A 5 6.58 -17.57 3.44
CA SER A 5 7.52 -16.44 3.50
C SER A 5 7.22 -15.41 2.42
N GLU A 6 6.87 -15.88 1.22
CA GLU A 6 6.48 -15.02 0.11
C GLU A 6 5.18 -14.27 0.40
N TYR A 7 4.15 -14.95 0.93
CA TYR A 7 2.92 -14.26 1.32
C TYR A 7 3.12 -13.27 2.47
N PHE A 8 3.99 -13.59 3.43
CA PHE A 8 4.34 -12.66 4.50
C PHE A 8 5.01 -11.41 3.93
N GLN A 9 5.99 -11.58 3.05
CA GLN A 9 6.68 -10.48 2.38
C GLN A 9 5.71 -9.58 1.59
N LEU A 10 4.84 -10.18 0.77
CA LEU A 10 3.86 -9.45 -0.02
C LEU A 10 2.85 -8.72 0.86
N ALA A 11 2.41 -9.33 1.97
CA ALA A 11 1.52 -8.68 2.93
C ALA A 11 2.17 -7.49 3.63
N GLU A 12 3.46 -7.60 3.97
CA GLU A 12 4.22 -6.51 4.58
C GLU A 12 4.43 -5.34 3.60
N LEU A 13 4.77 -5.62 2.34
CA LEU A 13 4.84 -4.60 1.27
C LEU A 13 3.48 -3.93 1.03
N ALA A 14 2.39 -4.70 1.06
CA ALA A 14 1.05 -4.17 0.92
C ALA A 14 0.66 -3.26 2.09
N LEU A 15 1.00 -3.63 3.33
CA LEU A 15 0.79 -2.78 4.49
C LEU A 15 1.63 -1.50 4.41
N ALA A 16 2.90 -1.61 3.98
CA ALA A 16 3.78 -0.45 3.86
C ALA A 16 3.27 0.57 2.83
N ALA A 17 2.49 0.15 1.83
CA ALA A 17 1.85 1.07 0.89
C ALA A 17 0.83 2.01 1.56
N TYR A 18 0.29 1.64 2.74
CA TYR A 18 -0.56 2.50 3.56
C TYR A 18 0.20 3.61 4.29
N ALA A 19 1.54 3.56 4.34
CA ALA A 19 2.32 4.66 4.89
C ALA A 19 2.20 5.88 3.98
N GLU A 20 1.84 7.01 4.57
CA GLU A 20 1.74 8.27 3.85
C GLU A 20 3.11 8.94 3.75
N ASN A 21 3.34 9.73 2.71
CA ASN A 21 4.51 10.60 2.57
C ASN A 21 5.87 9.86 2.61
N LEU A 22 5.94 8.67 2.03
CA LEU A 22 7.20 7.96 1.83
C LEU A 22 8.05 8.71 0.80
N VAL A 23 9.22 9.18 1.24
CA VAL A 23 10.20 9.86 0.38
C VAL A 23 11.17 8.83 -0.20
N SER A 24 11.68 9.11 -1.40
CA SER A 24 12.70 8.26 -2.03
C SER A 24 13.95 8.11 -1.15
N GLY A 25 14.46 6.88 -1.03
CA GLY A 25 15.55 6.51 -0.13
C GLY A 25 15.09 5.58 0.98
N ASP A 26 15.62 5.77 2.19
CA ASP A 26 15.22 5.00 3.36
C ASP A 26 13.79 5.36 3.79
N PRO A 27 12.87 4.38 3.94
CA PRO A 27 11.53 4.67 4.40
C PRO A 27 11.55 5.23 5.83
N SER A 28 10.60 6.12 6.12
CA SER A 28 10.44 6.68 7.46
C SER A 28 9.75 5.67 8.39
N GLU A 29 10.43 5.27 9.46
CA GLU A 29 9.83 4.40 10.50
C GLU A 29 8.55 5.02 11.06
N LEU A 30 8.50 6.35 11.22
CA LEU A 30 7.32 7.06 11.72
C LEU A 30 6.11 6.88 10.80
N GLU A 31 6.31 6.98 9.49
CA GLU A 31 5.21 6.83 8.53
C GLU A 31 4.74 5.37 8.43
N LEU A 32 5.68 4.41 8.48
CA LEU A 32 5.33 2.97 8.55
C LEU A 32 4.52 2.66 9.80
N ARG A 33 4.85 3.27 10.94
CA ARG A 33 4.09 3.08 12.19
C ARG A 33 2.70 3.70 12.15
N LYS A 34 2.49 4.77 11.39
CA LYS A 34 1.13 5.29 11.13
C LYS A 34 0.30 4.32 10.29
N ALA A 35 0.95 3.56 9.40
CA ALA A 35 0.37 2.42 8.70
C ALA A 35 0.31 1.13 9.55
N GLU A 36 0.28 1.28 10.87
CA GLU A 36 0.11 0.19 11.84
C GLU A 36 1.25 -0.84 11.95
N PHE A 37 2.44 -0.56 11.40
CA PHE A 37 3.61 -1.38 11.71
C PHE A 37 3.93 -1.34 13.20
N SER A 38 4.24 -2.50 13.79
CA SER A 38 4.94 -2.52 15.08
C SER A 38 6.35 -1.94 14.94
N ILE A 39 6.95 -1.48 16.04
CA ILE A 39 8.31 -0.89 16.04
C ILE A 39 9.32 -1.85 15.39
N ASN A 40 9.29 -3.13 15.78
CA ASN A 40 10.24 -4.11 15.26
C ASN A 40 10.01 -4.40 13.76
N GLN A 41 8.75 -4.45 13.31
CA GLN A 41 8.46 -4.60 11.89
C GLN A 41 8.92 -3.38 11.10
N ALA A 42 8.68 -2.17 11.60
CA ALA A 42 9.08 -0.95 10.92
C ALA A 42 10.61 -0.88 10.77
N CYS A 43 11.37 -1.15 11.84
CA CYS A 43 12.84 -1.25 11.76
C CYS A 43 13.30 -2.30 10.73
N ASN A 44 12.76 -3.51 10.81
CA ASN A 44 13.15 -4.58 9.88
C ASN A 44 12.83 -4.19 8.43
N PHE A 45 11.68 -3.57 8.19
CA PHE A 45 11.29 -3.10 6.86
C PHE A 45 12.23 -2.00 6.36
N THR A 46 12.56 -1.03 7.21
CA THR A 46 13.52 0.04 6.87
C THR A 46 14.92 -0.48 6.59
N ASP A 47 15.33 -1.58 7.22
CA ASP A 47 16.62 -2.22 6.96
C ASP A 47 16.61 -3.05 5.66
N THR A 48 15.43 -3.52 5.23
CA THR A 48 15.29 -4.45 4.10
C THR A 48 15.02 -3.73 2.77
N TYR A 49 14.27 -2.63 2.77
CA TYR A 49 13.80 -1.98 1.54
C TYR A 49 14.17 -0.50 1.43
N TYR A 50 14.41 -0.07 0.19
CA TYR A 50 14.35 1.33 -0.21
C TYR A 50 12.97 1.67 -0.78
N VAL A 51 12.52 2.89 -0.56
CA VAL A 51 11.44 3.52 -1.34
C VAL A 51 12.08 4.13 -2.57
N MET A 52 11.66 3.71 -3.75
CA MET A 52 12.12 4.33 -5.00
C MET A 52 11.27 5.54 -5.35
N ILE A 53 9.94 5.37 -5.28
CA ILE A 53 8.97 6.43 -5.51
C ILE A 53 7.63 6.05 -4.86
N GLN A 54 6.91 7.05 -4.37
CA GLN A 54 5.50 6.94 -4.00
C GLN A 54 4.70 7.97 -4.78
N TYR A 55 3.56 7.54 -5.33
CA TYR A 55 2.56 8.40 -5.93
C TYR A 55 1.25 8.21 -5.17
N THR A 56 0.62 9.31 -4.78
CA THR A 56 -0.69 9.31 -4.12
C THR A 56 -1.56 10.33 -4.83
N ASP A 57 -2.77 9.89 -5.20
CA ASP A 57 -3.78 10.75 -5.82
C ASP A 57 -4.87 11.15 -4.81
N VAL A 58 -5.64 12.17 -5.15
CA VAL A 58 -6.75 12.69 -4.34
C VAL A 58 -7.89 11.69 -4.14
N THR A 59 -7.91 10.62 -4.95
CA THR A 59 -8.88 9.52 -4.88
C THR A 59 -8.58 8.50 -3.78
N GLY A 60 -7.45 8.63 -3.08
CA GLY A 60 -6.97 7.63 -2.11
C GLY A 60 -6.24 6.45 -2.76
N LEU A 61 -6.14 6.41 -4.09
CA LEU A 61 -5.22 5.50 -4.80
C LEU A 61 -3.78 5.93 -4.54
N SER A 62 -2.95 5.00 -4.07
CA SER A 62 -1.52 5.20 -3.93
C SER A 62 -0.74 4.00 -4.48
N GLY A 63 0.38 4.29 -5.13
CA GLY A 63 1.32 3.30 -5.63
C GLY A 63 2.72 3.62 -5.11
N THR A 64 3.36 2.64 -4.49
CA THR A 64 4.74 2.75 -3.99
C THR A 64 5.60 1.67 -4.63
N VAL A 65 6.73 2.09 -5.19
CA VAL A 65 7.77 1.16 -5.66
C VAL A 65 8.80 1.02 -4.55
N PHE A 66 8.94 -0.20 -4.04
CA PHE A 66 10.00 -0.60 -3.12
C PHE A 66 11.10 -1.34 -3.88
N ALA A 67 12.31 -1.30 -3.37
CA ALA A 67 13.40 -2.14 -3.85
C ALA A 67 14.10 -2.81 -2.67
N ASP A 68 14.35 -4.11 -2.76
CA ASP A 68 15.17 -4.83 -1.79
C ASP A 68 16.61 -4.29 -1.83
N LYS A 69 17.15 -3.94 -0.65
CA LYS A 69 18.49 -3.33 -0.56
C LYS A 69 19.62 -4.28 -0.94
N VAL A 70 19.39 -5.59 -0.88
CA VAL A 70 20.39 -6.63 -1.10
C VAL A 70 20.29 -7.19 -2.52
N SER A 71 19.11 -7.65 -2.93
CA SER A 71 18.89 -8.27 -4.24
C SER A 71 18.69 -7.25 -5.35
N GLY A 72 18.23 -6.04 -5.02
CA GLY A 72 17.83 -5.01 -5.98
C GLY A 72 16.50 -5.31 -6.68
N GLU A 73 15.76 -6.34 -6.26
CA GLU A 73 14.44 -6.66 -6.80
C GLU A 73 13.44 -5.56 -6.44
N THR A 74 12.61 -5.15 -7.41
CA THR A 74 11.64 -4.07 -7.25
C THR A 74 10.22 -4.59 -7.15
N PHE A 75 9.47 -4.05 -6.20
CA PHE A 75 8.08 -4.42 -5.92
C PHE A 75 7.18 -3.19 -6.06
N LEU A 76 6.12 -3.29 -6.86
CA LEU A 76 5.07 -2.27 -6.93
C LEU A 76 3.93 -2.68 -5.99
N ALA A 77 3.75 -1.93 -4.91
CA ALA A 77 2.61 -2.07 -4.01
C ALA A 77 1.58 -0.99 -4.32
N ILE A 78 0.32 -1.39 -4.51
CA ILE A 78 -0.79 -0.48 -4.81
C ILE A 78 -1.81 -0.61 -3.70
N ARG A 79 -2.27 0.52 -3.16
CA ARG A 79 -3.40 0.60 -2.23
C ARG A 79 -4.49 1.51 -2.77
N GLY A 80 -5.72 1.23 -2.34
CA GLY A 80 -6.86 2.13 -2.52
C GLY A 80 -7.22 2.83 -1.22
N THR A 81 -8.39 3.48 -1.23
CA THR A 81 -8.99 4.14 -0.07
C THR A 81 -9.10 3.20 1.13
N GLU A 82 -8.84 3.71 2.32
CA GLU A 82 -8.83 2.94 3.56
C GLU A 82 -10.25 2.49 3.94
N ALA A 83 -10.36 1.42 4.74
CA ALA A 83 -11.63 0.74 4.98
C ALA A 83 -12.71 1.58 5.71
N SER A 84 -12.35 2.72 6.30
CA SER A 84 -13.33 3.70 6.79
C SER A 84 -14.17 4.31 5.67
N ASP A 85 -13.63 4.37 4.44
CA ASP A 85 -14.29 4.85 3.22
C ASP A 85 -14.75 3.70 2.31
N LEU A 86 -14.64 2.45 2.73
CA LEU A 86 -15.13 1.28 1.96
C LEU A 86 -16.66 1.34 1.78
N MET A 87 -17.37 1.94 2.74
CA MET A 87 -18.80 2.22 2.59
C MET A 87 -19.05 3.29 1.53
N ASP A 88 -18.17 4.29 1.39
CA ASP A 88 -18.27 5.33 0.35
C ASP A 88 -17.99 4.73 -1.04
N LEU A 89 -16.92 3.93 -1.16
CA LEU A 89 -16.57 3.22 -2.40
C LEU A 89 -17.65 2.21 -2.84
N LEU A 90 -18.29 1.50 -1.90
CA LEU A 90 -19.43 0.64 -2.21
C LEU A 90 -20.65 1.46 -2.64
N THR A 91 -20.89 2.62 -2.03
CA THR A 91 -22.01 3.50 -2.40
C THR A 91 -21.82 4.06 -3.81
N ASP A 92 -20.63 4.57 -4.13
CA ASP A 92 -20.29 5.10 -5.46
C ASP A 92 -20.33 4.01 -6.56
N LEU A 93 -19.90 2.77 -6.26
CA LEU A 93 -20.00 1.66 -7.22
C LEU A 93 -21.46 1.23 -7.47
N ILE A 94 -22.31 1.27 -6.44
CA ILE A 94 -23.75 1.00 -6.57
C ILE A 94 -24.41 2.07 -7.46
N ASP A 95 -24.00 3.34 -7.36
CA ASP A 95 -24.50 4.41 -8.23
C ASP A 95 -24.11 4.22 -9.71
N ILE A 96 -22.91 3.69 -10.00
CA ILE A 96 -22.51 3.31 -11.36
C ILE A 96 -23.37 2.15 -11.89
N THR A 97 -23.78 1.23 -11.02
CA THR A 97 -24.65 0.09 -11.38
C THR A 97 -26.08 0.56 -11.72
N TRP A 98 -26.51 1.72 -11.21
CA TRP A 98 -27.81 2.33 -11.49
C TRP A 98 -27.89 3.01 -12.87
N LEU A 99 -26.77 3.51 -13.41
CA LEU A 99 -26.71 4.11 -14.76
C LEU A 99 -26.86 3.09 -15.91
N GLY A 100 -26.79 1.79 -15.61
CA GLY A 100 -27.09 0.71 -16.55
C GLY A 100 -28.57 0.34 -16.67
N SER A 101 -29.45 0.92 -15.84
CA SER A 101 -30.89 0.69 -15.90
C SER A 101 -31.62 1.93 -16.40
N THR A 102 -31.35 2.34 -17.64
CA THR A 102 -32.37 3.10 -18.38
C THR A 102 -33.48 2.13 -18.74
N THR A 103 -34.57 2.17 -17.98
CA THR A 103 -35.84 1.59 -18.43
C THR A 103 -36.21 2.23 -19.77
N LEU A 104 -36.22 1.44 -20.84
CA LEU A 104 -37.03 1.70 -22.03
C LEU A 104 -38.45 1.18 -21.79
#